data_AF-A0A931VEY0-F1
#
_entry.id   AF-A0A931VEY0-F1
#
_cell.length_a   1.000
_cell.length_b   1.000
_cell.length_c   1.000
_cell.angle_alpha   90.00
_cell.angle_beta   90.00
_cell.angle_gamma   90.00
#
_symmetry.space_group_name_H-M   'P 1'
#
loop_
_entity.id
_entity.type
_entity.pdbx_description
1 polymer ?
#
loop_
_entity_poly.entity_id
_entity_poly.type
_entity_poly.pdbx_seq_one_letter_code
_entity_poly.pdbx_strand_id
1 'polypeptide(L)'
;MDANLQARIREIVDKNDKIAIAVGKTPSLDDMAAGLALYLGLTQLSKKVSIASPSQPLVAHSSLVGIDRVKSQFEGDSGDLIVSFPYREGEIEKVSYTIENGYLNIVVKAGEQGLQFREQEVRYSRGGGAPQVLFIVGTPRLADLGSLFNPEALKDTTIVNIDNKPENQGFGDLILVSQTASSVSEIVSQMLSDLGVDIDIDIAQNLLNGINEATENFQNPKTTPVAFALVGDFMKKGARRVVPAAEQNEERVSSLMPEQMFSQPMAGQRSPMRNPFLNQMPAATPMSQPPMSQAQQPYPRMPQQPYPRPQVRPQPRPMQQPGMTSGGQQMPPMPQMPPIPQQTQQNQAGIQQYPQQPQQQVQSQQSQQQKPPSDWLTPKVYKGSSNV
;
A
#
# COMPACT_ATOMS: atom_id res chain seq x y z
N MET A 1 -9.14 -16.03 6.38
CA MET A 1 -9.87 -15.00 5.63
C MET A 1 -11.37 -15.22 5.82
N ASP A 2 -12.22 -14.20 5.68
CA ASP A 2 -13.68 -14.41 5.61
C ASP A 2 -14.03 -15.26 4.39
N ALA A 3 -14.90 -16.26 4.55
CA ALA A 3 -15.22 -17.24 3.50
C ALA A 3 -15.91 -16.62 2.28
N ASN A 4 -16.74 -15.58 2.47
CA ASN A 4 -17.36 -14.85 1.38
C ASN A 4 -16.30 -14.04 0.62
N LEU A 5 -15.43 -13.33 1.33
CA LEU A 5 -14.34 -12.57 0.71
C LEU A 5 -13.39 -13.49 -0.07
N GLN A 6 -13.04 -14.65 0.49
CA GLN A 6 -12.27 -15.69 -0.19
C GLN A 6 -12.93 -16.14 -1.50
N ALA A 7 -14.24 -16.45 -1.46
CA ALA A 7 -14.98 -16.87 -2.66
C ALA A 7 -15.00 -15.78 -3.73
N ARG A 8 -15.19 -14.51 -3.34
CA ARG A 8 -15.17 -13.37 -4.27
C ARG A 8 -13.78 -13.16 -4.88
N ILE A 9 -12.70 -13.28 -4.11
CA ILE A 9 -11.33 -13.20 -4.64
C ILE A 9 -11.08 -14.32 -5.65
N ARG A 10 -11.46 -15.57 -5.32
CA ARG A 10 -11.33 -16.70 -6.24
C ARG A 10 -12.10 -16.46 -7.53
N GLU A 11 -13.36 -16.01 -7.42
CA GLU A 11 -14.21 -15.71 -8.58
C GLU A 11 -13.58 -14.66 -9.51
N ILE A 12 -13.05 -13.55 -8.98
CA ILE A 12 -12.42 -12.52 -9.82
C ILE A 12 -11.10 -13.02 -10.42
N VAL A 13 -10.32 -13.83 -9.72
CA VAL A 13 -9.09 -14.40 -10.27
C VAL A 13 -9.42 -15.40 -11.38
N ASP A 14 -10.41 -16.26 -11.18
CA ASP A 14 -10.80 -17.28 -12.17
C ASP A 14 -11.35 -16.65 -13.46
N LYS A 15 -12.20 -15.62 -13.34
CA LYS A 15 -12.86 -14.97 -14.49
C LYS A 15 -11.95 -14.05 -15.32
N ASN A 16 -10.81 -13.63 -14.78
CA ASN A 16 -9.96 -12.63 -15.42
C ASN A 16 -8.59 -13.22 -15.76
N ASP A 17 -8.15 -13.02 -16.99
CA ASP A 17 -6.83 -13.47 -17.43
C ASP A 17 -5.75 -12.42 -17.23
N LYS A 18 -6.09 -11.14 -17.37
CA LYS A 18 -5.16 -10.02 -17.21
C LYS A 18 -5.35 -9.40 -15.83
N ILE A 19 -4.31 -9.47 -15.01
CA ILE A 19 -4.32 -8.99 -13.64
C ILE A 19 -3.16 -8.02 -13.44
N ALA A 20 -3.43 -6.88 -12.83
CA ALA A 20 -2.40 -5.94 -12.42
C ALA A 20 -2.18 -5.98 -10.91
N ILE A 21 -0.94 -5.75 -10.51
CA ILE A 21 -0.53 -5.60 -9.12
C ILE A 21 0.20 -4.26 -9.00
N ALA A 22 -0.31 -3.37 -8.16
CA ALA A 22 0.33 -2.10 -7.85
C ALA A 22 0.84 -2.08 -6.42
N VAL A 23 2.06 -1.58 -6.25
CA VAL A 23 2.66 -1.31 -4.94
C VAL A 23 2.97 0.19 -4.86
N GLY A 24 2.75 0.82 -3.70
CA GLY A 24 2.84 2.26 -3.52
C GLY A 24 4.21 2.87 -3.83
N LYS A 25 4.29 4.21 -3.76
CA LYS A 25 5.49 5.01 -4.09
C LYS A 25 6.70 4.77 -3.17
N THR A 26 6.50 4.34 -1.94
CA THR A 26 7.59 4.10 -0.98
C THR A 26 7.32 2.80 -0.25
N PRO A 27 7.37 1.67 -0.97
CA PRO A 27 7.02 0.38 -0.40
C PRO A 27 8.08 -0.04 0.62
N SER A 28 7.65 -0.65 1.72
CA SER A 28 8.58 -1.41 2.58
C SER A 28 9.07 -2.67 1.85
N LEU A 29 10.04 -3.38 2.46
CA LEU A 29 10.46 -4.67 1.93
C LEU A 29 9.28 -5.65 1.95
N ASP A 30 8.50 -5.66 3.03
CA ASP A 30 7.28 -6.47 3.14
C ASP A 30 6.24 -6.15 2.04
N ASP A 31 5.95 -4.88 1.78
CA ASP A 31 4.99 -4.49 0.74
C ASP A 31 5.40 -5.00 -0.65
N MET A 32 6.68 -4.84 -1.00
CA MET A 32 7.23 -5.29 -2.28
C MET A 32 7.32 -6.82 -2.36
N ALA A 33 7.73 -7.47 -1.27
CA ALA A 33 7.84 -8.93 -1.18
C ALA A 33 6.47 -9.60 -1.32
N ALA A 34 5.46 -9.08 -0.63
CA ALA A 34 4.08 -9.53 -0.75
C ALA A 34 3.55 -9.32 -2.18
N GLY A 35 3.81 -8.16 -2.80
CA GLY A 35 3.45 -7.90 -4.19
C GLY A 35 4.08 -8.89 -5.18
N LEU A 36 5.37 -9.20 -5.01
CA LEU A 36 6.09 -10.16 -5.87
C LEU A 36 5.66 -11.61 -5.62
N ALA A 37 5.39 -11.99 -4.37
CA ALA A 37 4.84 -13.30 -4.06
C ALA A 37 3.47 -13.50 -4.73
N LEU A 38 2.61 -12.46 -4.67
CA LEU A 38 1.33 -12.46 -5.38
C LEU A 38 1.51 -12.55 -6.90
N TYR A 39 2.47 -11.81 -7.46
CA TYR A 39 2.82 -11.86 -8.88
C TYR A 39 3.19 -13.27 -9.34
N LEU A 40 4.13 -13.91 -8.63
CA LEU A 40 4.59 -15.26 -8.93
C LEU A 40 3.44 -16.28 -8.78
N GLY A 41 2.68 -16.20 -7.69
CA GLY A 41 1.58 -17.11 -7.43
C GLY A 41 0.45 -17.03 -8.45
N LEU A 42 0.03 -15.83 -8.85
CA LEU A 42 -0.96 -15.66 -9.90
C LEU A 42 -0.43 -16.08 -11.28
N THR A 43 0.89 -15.93 -11.52
CA THR A 43 1.53 -16.42 -12.75
C THR A 43 1.49 -17.96 -12.81
N GLN A 44 1.69 -18.66 -11.69
CA GLN A 44 1.51 -20.12 -11.63
C GLN A 44 0.08 -20.56 -12.01
N LEU A 45 -0.93 -19.74 -11.71
CA LEU A 45 -2.32 -19.95 -12.13
C LEU A 45 -2.58 -19.61 -13.61
N SER A 46 -1.52 -19.49 -14.43
CA SER A 46 -1.58 -19.16 -15.86
C SER A 46 -2.22 -17.80 -16.17
N LYS A 47 -2.21 -16.87 -15.21
CA LYS A 47 -2.68 -15.50 -15.40
C LYS A 47 -1.60 -14.64 -16.04
N LYS A 48 -2.00 -13.68 -16.87
CA LYS A 48 -1.14 -12.63 -17.42
C LYS A 48 -1.04 -11.50 -16.39
N VAL A 49 0.00 -11.59 -15.57
CA VAL A 49 0.19 -10.67 -14.46
C VAL A 49 1.19 -9.58 -14.83
N SER A 50 0.86 -8.33 -14.50
CA SER A 50 1.80 -7.20 -14.56
C SER A 50 1.95 -6.59 -13.17
N ILE A 51 3.15 -6.17 -12.80
CA ILE A 51 3.43 -5.53 -11.51
C ILE A 51 4.16 -4.20 -11.70
N ALA A 52 3.71 -3.16 -11.01
CA ALA A 52 4.32 -1.84 -11.08
C ALA A 52 4.34 -1.09 -9.74
N SER A 53 5.31 -0.20 -9.59
CA SER A 53 5.41 0.78 -8.51
C SER A 53 5.75 2.17 -9.09
N PRO A 54 5.23 3.28 -8.55
CA PRO A 54 5.58 4.63 -9.04
C PRO A 54 7.05 4.99 -8.84
N SER A 55 7.75 4.24 -7.99
CA SER A 55 9.16 4.43 -7.66
C SER A 55 10.01 3.28 -8.16
N GLN A 56 11.29 3.56 -8.41
CA GLN A 56 12.24 2.49 -8.70
C GLN A 56 12.50 1.67 -7.42
N PRO A 57 12.57 0.33 -7.53
CA PRO A 57 12.96 -0.51 -6.42
C PRO A 57 14.31 -0.09 -5.81
N LEU A 58 14.38 -0.09 -4.47
CA LEU A 58 15.60 0.22 -3.72
C LEU A 58 16.57 -0.98 -3.72
N VAL A 59 17.83 -0.73 -3.36
CA VAL A 59 18.85 -1.79 -3.19
C VAL A 59 18.38 -2.88 -2.22
N ALA A 60 17.64 -2.52 -1.16
CA ALA A 60 17.06 -3.47 -0.21
C ALA A 60 16.15 -4.52 -0.88
N HIS A 61 15.49 -4.16 -1.99
CA HIS A 61 14.58 -5.05 -2.72
C HIS A 61 15.31 -5.97 -3.70
N SER A 62 16.62 -5.77 -3.95
CA SER A 62 17.39 -6.53 -4.95
C SER A 62 17.48 -8.03 -4.65
N SER A 63 17.23 -8.43 -3.40
CA SER A 63 17.19 -9.83 -2.96
C SER A 63 15.86 -10.53 -3.24
N LEU A 64 14.81 -9.79 -3.64
CA LEU A 64 13.49 -10.36 -3.90
C LEU A 64 13.43 -10.99 -5.29
N VAL A 65 12.87 -12.20 -5.36
CA VAL A 65 12.70 -12.93 -6.61
C VAL A 65 11.67 -12.21 -7.48
N GLY A 66 12.03 -11.95 -8.74
CA GLY A 66 11.17 -11.27 -9.72
C GLY A 66 11.21 -9.74 -9.64
N ILE A 67 12.14 -9.13 -8.89
CA ILE A 67 12.23 -7.67 -8.77
C ILE A 67 12.43 -6.95 -10.11
N ASP A 68 13.05 -7.60 -11.09
CA ASP A 68 13.24 -7.13 -12.48
C ASP A 68 11.90 -6.97 -13.26
N ARG A 69 10.84 -7.61 -12.77
CA ARG A 69 9.49 -7.54 -13.33
C ARG A 69 8.74 -6.28 -12.93
N VAL A 70 9.13 -5.64 -11.83
CA VAL A 70 8.49 -4.40 -11.35
C VAL A 70 8.82 -3.26 -12.30
N LYS A 71 7.79 -2.73 -12.95
CA LYS A 71 7.90 -1.57 -13.85
C LYS A 71 7.53 -0.28 -13.11
N SER A 72 7.95 0.85 -13.67
CA SER A 72 7.57 2.18 -13.17
C SER A 72 6.18 2.64 -13.63
N GLN A 73 5.58 1.88 -14.56
CA GLN A 73 4.27 2.12 -15.16
C GLN A 73 3.75 0.81 -15.72
N PHE A 74 2.43 0.67 -15.83
CA PHE A 74 1.85 -0.46 -16.55
C PHE A 74 2.00 -0.24 -18.06
N GLU A 75 2.43 -1.27 -18.76
CA GLU A 75 2.46 -1.27 -20.21
C GLU A 75 1.05 -1.59 -20.72
N GLY A 76 0.52 -0.69 -21.56
CA GLY A 76 -0.79 -0.86 -22.15
C GLY A 76 -0.77 -1.79 -23.36
N ASP A 77 -1.73 -2.72 -23.39
CA ASP A 77 -1.96 -3.60 -24.54
C ASP A 77 -2.86 -2.96 -25.63
N SER A 78 -3.46 -1.79 -25.40
CA SER A 78 -4.39 -1.22 -26.38
C SER A 78 -3.69 -0.68 -27.62
N GLY A 79 -2.37 -0.49 -27.55
CA GLY A 79 -1.57 0.10 -28.63
C GLY A 79 -1.70 1.62 -28.74
N ASP A 80 -2.62 2.24 -27.99
CA ASP A 80 -2.86 3.68 -28.02
C ASP A 80 -1.65 4.45 -27.51
N LEU A 81 -1.41 5.63 -28.07
CA LEU A 81 -0.41 6.59 -27.61
C LEU A 81 -1.13 7.81 -27.04
N ILE A 82 -0.94 8.07 -25.76
CA ILE A 82 -1.40 9.28 -25.08
C ILE A 82 -0.23 10.26 -25.01
N VAL A 83 -0.45 11.47 -25.49
CA VAL A 83 0.51 12.57 -25.44
C VAL A 83 -0.08 13.66 -24.55
N SER A 84 0.57 13.94 -23.43
CA SER A 84 0.12 14.90 -22.42
C SER A 84 1.12 16.03 -22.27
N PHE A 85 0.66 17.27 -22.31
CA PHE A 85 1.49 18.46 -22.06
C PHE A 85 0.70 19.48 -21.22
N PRO A 86 1.36 20.40 -20.50
CA PRO A 86 0.68 21.43 -19.73
C PRO A 86 -0.32 22.22 -20.57
N TYR A 87 -1.50 22.47 -20.01
CA TYR A 87 -2.58 23.19 -20.69
C TYR A 87 -3.23 24.19 -19.72
N ARG A 88 -3.48 25.41 -20.20
CA ARG A 88 -4.34 26.42 -19.57
C ARG A 88 -5.48 26.80 -20.50
N GLU A 89 -6.60 27.19 -19.90
CA GLU A 89 -7.78 27.60 -20.66
C GLU A 89 -7.44 28.74 -21.63
N GLY A 90 -7.80 28.56 -22.91
CA GLY A 90 -7.54 29.51 -23.98
C GLY A 90 -6.19 29.36 -24.70
N GLU A 91 -5.30 28.46 -24.28
CA GLU A 91 -4.00 28.25 -24.94
C GLU A 91 -4.09 27.46 -26.26
N ILE A 92 -5.19 26.73 -26.49
CA ILE A 92 -5.38 25.92 -27.70
C ILE A 92 -6.57 26.47 -28.50
N GLU A 93 -6.33 26.87 -29.74
CA GLU A 93 -7.38 27.24 -30.70
C GLU A 93 -7.94 25.99 -31.40
N LYS A 94 -7.06 25.09 -31.84
CA LYS A 94 -7.42 23.93 -32.64
C LYS A 94 -6.40 22.81 -32.52
N VAL A 95 -6.87 21.56 -32.55
CA VAL A 95 -6.05 20.38 -32.77
C VAL A 95 -6.38 19.78 -34.14
N SER A 96 -5.37 19.49 -34.94
CA SER A 96 -5.48 18.81 -36.24
C SER A 96 -4.39 17.75 -36.38
N TYR A 97 -4.51 16.87 -37.36
CA TYR A 97 -3.47 15.88 -37.64
C TYR A 97 -3.14 15.84 -39.14
N THR A 98 -1.89 15.50 -39.46
CA THR A 98 -1.44 15.17 -40.82
C THR A 98 -0.63 13.88 -40.80
N ILE A 99 -0.60 13.16 -41.93
CA ILE A 99 0.26 11.98 -42.10
C ILE A 99 1.25 12.28 -43.22
N GLU A 100 2.52 12.40 -42.88
CA GLU A 100 3.59 12.77 -43.81
C GLU A 100 4.85 11.94 -43.53
N ASN A 101 5.48 11.41 -44.58
CA ASN A 101 6.72 10.61 -44.49
C ASN A 101 6.64 9.43 -43.50
N GLY A 102 5.45 8.84 -43.33
CA GLY A 102 5.22 7.75 -42.38
C GLY A 102 5.03 8.18 -40.92
N TYR A 103 4.97 9.49 -40.64
CA TYR A 103 4.70 10.04 -39.32
C TYR A 103 3.28 10.57 -39.21
N LEU A 104 2.62 10.30 -38.09
CA LEU A 104 1.41 11.01 -37.66
C LEU A 104 1.83 12.27 -36.92
N ASN A 105 1.59 13.44 -37.49
CA ASN A 105 1.84 14.73 -36.87
C ASN A 105 0.55 15.23 -36.21
N ILE A 106 0.58 15.42 -34.89
CA ILE A 106 -0.48 16.13 -34.18
C ILE A 106 -0.10 17.61 -34.13
N VAL A 107 -0.86 18.45 -34.85
CA VAL A 107 -0.64 19.89 -34.93
C VAL A 107 -1.59 20.57 -33.96
N VAL A 108 -1.03 21.08 -32.86
CA VAL A 108 -1.76 21.87 -31.85
C VAL A 108 -1.54 23.35 -32.17
N LYS A 109 -2.59 24.01 -32.68
CA LYS A 109 -2.56 25.44 -32.99
C LYS A 109 -2.81 26.24 -31.71
N ALA A 110 -1.84 27.06 -31.35
CA ALA A 110 -1.92 27.91 -30.18
C ALA A 110 -3.02 28.98 -30.33
N GLY A 111 -3.73 29.25 -29.23
CA GLY A 111 -4.62 30.40 -29.09
C GLY A 111 -3.85 31.69 -28.81
N GLU A 112 -4.56 32.75 -28.44
CA GLU A 112 -3.99 34.10 -28.25
C GLU A 112 -2.88 34.16 -27.20
N GLN A 113 -2.93 33.28 -26.19
CA GLN A 113 -1.94 33.23 -25.10
C GLN A 113 -0.66 32.48 -25.49
N GLY A 114 -0.66 31.78 -26.64
CA GLY A 114 0.43 30.90 -27.04
C GLY A 114 0.46 29.59 -26.26
N LEU A 115 1.26 28.62 -26.73
CA LEU A 115 1.59 27.41 -25.97
C LEU A 115 2.96 27.62 -25.31
N GLN A 116 3.01 27.54 -23.98
CA GLN A 116 4.23 27.78 -23.21
C GLN A 116 4.61 26.55 -22.38
N PHE A 117 5.24 25.57 -23.02
CA PHE A 117 5.88 24.42 -22.37
C PHE A 117 7.15 24.03 -23.12
N ARG A 118 8.08 23.42 -22.39
CA ARG A 118 9.31 22.85 -22.97
C ARG A 118 9.05 21.43 -23.44
N GLU A 119 9.85 20.95 -24.38
CA GLU A 119 9.78 19.57 -24.88
C GLU A 119 9.82 18.53 -23.76
N GLN A 120 10.63 18.78 -22.72
CA GLN A 120 10.76 17.87 -21.57
C GLN A 120 9.48 17.79 -20.71
N GLU A 121 8.53 18.70 -20.89
CA GLU A 121 7.23 18.72 -20.21
C GLU A 121 6.17 17.92 -20.96
N VAL A 122 6.47 17.49 -22.20
CA VAL A 122 5.61 16.56 -22.96
C VAL A 122 5.84 15.14 -22.44
N ARG A 123 4.76 14.51 -22.01
CA ARG A 123 4.75 13.15 -21.50
C ARG A 123 4.08 12.23 -22.49
N TYR A 124 4.76 11.15 -22.85
CA TYR A 124 4.22 10.08 -23.67
C TYR A 124 3.88 8.91 -22.76
N SER A 125 2.66 8.40 -22.84
CA SER A 125 2.29 7.12 -22.25
C SER A 125 1.59 6.27 -23.28
N ARG A 126 1.76 4.95 -23.18
CA ARG A 126 0.89 4.03 -23.92
C ARG A 126 -0.44 3.99 -23.18
N GLY A 127 -1.55 4.13 -23.89
CA GLY A 127 -2.85 3.83 -23.33
C GLY A 127 -2.84 2.37 -22.91
N GLY A 128 -2.86 2.12 -21.60
CA GLY A 128 -3.32 0.86 -21.07
C GLY A 128 -4.79 1.03 -20.81
N GLY A 129 -5.63 0.23 -21.48
CA GLY A 129 -6.92 -0.08 -20.90
C GLY A 129 -6.65 -0.52 -19.46
N ALA A 130 -7.35 0.09 -18.50
CA ALA A 130 -7.13 -0.27 -17.11
C ALA A 130 -7.36 -1.78 -16.93
N PRO A 131 -6.59 -2.42 -16.06
CA PRO A 131 -6.74 -3.86 -15.83
C PRO A 131 -8.17 -4.14 -15.38
N GLN A 132 -8.73 -5.29 -15.75
CA GLN A 132 -10.05 -5.69 -15.26
C GLN A 132 -10.00 -5.95 -13.75
N VAL A 133 -8.86 -6.43 -13.25
CA VAL A 133 -8.59 -6.63 -11.82
C VAL A 133 -7.26 -5.99 -11.44
N LEU A 134 -7.29 -5.17 -10.40
CA LEU A 134 -6.12 -4.51 -9.83
C LEU A 134 -5.98 -4.87 -8.34
N PHE A 135 -4.91 -5.56 -8.00
CA PHE A 135 -4.49 -5.74 -6.61
C PHE A 135 -3.59 -4.58 -6.20
N ILE A 136 -3.93 -3.92 -5.09
CA ILE A 136 -3.14 -2.83 -4.51
C ILE A 136 -2.59 -3.32 -3.18
N VAL A 137 -1.27 -3.51 -3.13
CA VAL A 137 -0.57 -4.17 -2.02
C VAL A 137 0.18 -3.15 -1.19
N GLY A 138 0.00 -3.21 0.14
CA GLY A 138 0.78 -2.44 1.10
C GLY A 138 0.59 -0.93 1.01
N THR A 139 -0.51 -0.45 0.41
CA THR A 139 -0.70 0.97 0.11
C THR A 139 -1.93 1.51 0.84
N PRO A 140 -1.77 2.45 1.79
CA PRO A 140 -2.87 2.97 2.62
C PRO A 140 -3.95 3.78 1.89
N ARG A 141 -3.60 4.40 0.77
CA ARG A 141 -4.49 5.29 0.01
C ARG A 141 -4.30 5.10 -1.48
N LEU A 142 -5.40 5.14 -2.24
CA LEU A 142 -5.35 5.05 -3.70
C LEU A 142 -4.47 6.15 -4.33
N ALA A 143 -4.44 7.35 -3.73
CA ALA A 143 -3.61 8.46 -4.20
C ALA A 143 -2.10 8.18 -4.14
N ASP A 144 -1.65 7.24 -3.30
CA ASP A 144 -0.23 6.88 -3.16
C ASP A 144 0.29 6.03 -4.35
N LEU A 145 -0.61 5.62 -5.26
CA LEU A 145 -0.26 5.05 -6.57
C LEU A 145 0.23 6.12 -7.58
N GLY A 146 0.09 7.41 -7.27
CA GLY A 146 0.62 8.50 -8.07
C GLY A 146 0.26 8.39 -9.56
N SER A 147 1.28 8.34 -10.41
CA SER A 147 1.12 8.31 -11.87
C SER A 147 0.91 6.92 -12.47
N LEU A 148 0.78 5.85 -11.66
CA LEU A 148 0.54 4.51 -12.21
C LEU A 148 -0.80 4.41 -12.93
N PHE A 149 -1.81 5.12 -12.43
CA PHE A 149 -3.14 5.17 -13.02
C PHE A 149 -3.73 6.57 -12.94
N ASN A 150 -4.53 6.92 -13.94
CA ASN A 150 -5.52 7.98 -13.79
C ASN A 150 -6.74 7.38 -13.05
N PRO A 151 -7.26 7.99 -11.96
CA PRO A 151 -8.47 7.50 -11.29
C PRO A 151 -9.64 7.24 -12.23
N GLU A 152 -9.81 8.07 -13.27
CA GLU A 152 -10.86 7.91 -14.28
C GLU A 152 -10.69 6.64 -15.10
N ALA A 153 -9.46 6.14 -15.26
CA ALA A 153 -9.19 4.89 -15.97
C ALA A 153 -9.64 3.67 -15.15
N LEU A 154 -9.68 3.76 -13.82
CA LEU A 154 -10.00 2.63 -12.94
C LEU A 154 -11.51 2.41 -12.74
N LYS A 155 -12.39 3.17 -13.40
CA LYS A 155 -13.85 3.10 -13.19
C LYS A 155 -14.44 1.70 -13.40
N ASP A 156 -13.92 0.97 -14.38
CA ASP A 156 -14.37 -0.38 -14.73
C ASP A 156 -13.41 -1.46 -14.21
N THR A 157 -12.45 -1.08 -13.35
CA THR A 157 -11.49 -1.99 -12.73
C THR A 157 -12.04 -2.48 -11.40
N THR A 158 -12.06 -3.80 -11.20
CA THR A 158 -12.26 -4.38 -9.87
C THR A 158 -10.99 -4.21 -9.04
N ILE A 159 -11.07 -3.46 -7.94
CA ILE A 159 -9.93 -3.16 -7.09
C ILE A 159 -9.96 -4.02 -5.83
N VAL A 160 -8.81 -4.65 -5.52
CA VAL A 160 -8.58 -5.38 -4.27
C VAL A 160 -7.51 -4.66 -3.47
N ASN A 161 -7.86 -4.13 -2.28
CA ASN A 161 -6.90 -3.50 -1.39
C ASN A 161 -6.40 -4.49 -0.33
N ILE A 162 -5.09 -4.74 -0.32
CA ILE A 162 -4.42 -5.64 0.62
C ILE A 162 -3.43 -4.81 1.45
N ASP A 163 -3.62 -4.76 2.77
CA ASP A 163 -2.73 -3.98 3.66
C ASP A 163 -2.88 -4.41 5.13
N ASN A 164 -1.97 -3.96 5.99
CA ASN A 164 -2.10 -4.11 7.45
C ASN A 164 -1.89 -2.79 8.22
N LYS A 165 -1.65 -1.68 7.51
CA LYS A 165 -1.34 -0.38 8.12
C LYS A 165 -2.55 0.25 8.81
N PRO A 166 -2.42 0.77 10.04
CA PRO A 166 -3.51 1.44 10.76
C PRO A 166 -4.11 2.65 10.03
N GLU A 167 -3.29 3.36 9.26
CA GLU A 167 -3.67 4.54 8.47
C GLU A 167 -4.35 4.22 7.13
N ASN A 168 -4.51 2.94 6.79
CA ASN A 168 -5.21 2.52 5.58
C ASN A 168 -6.69 2.97 5.61
N GLN A 169 -7.15 3.58 4.52
CA GLN A 169 -8.48 4.18 4.43
C GLN A 169 -9.60 3.20 4.07
N GLY A 170 -9.26 1.99 3.62
CA GLY A 170 -10.18 1.01 3.06
C GLY A 170 -10.78 1.49 1.74
N PHE A 171 -10.30 0.95 0.62
CA PHE A 171 -10.78 1.36 -0.70
C PHE A 171 -10.83 0.18 -1.68
N GLY A 172 -11.51 0.39 -2.81
CA GLY A 172 -11.76 -0.65 -3.80
C GLY A 172 -12.98 -1.51 -3.47
N ASP A 173 -13.19 -2.53 -4.29
CA ASP A 173 -14.36 -3.41 -4.23
C ASP A 173 -14.22 -4.53 -3.20
N LEU A 174 -12.98 -5.01 -3.00
CA LEU A 174 -12.62 -6.04 -2.03
C LEU A 174 -11.53 -5.50 -1.11
N ILE A 175 -11.83 -5.41 0.19
CA ILE A 175 -10.92 -4.87 1.20
C ILE A 175 -10.40 -6.02 2.05
N LEU A 176 -9.12 -6.35 1.88
CA LEU A 176 -8.36 -7.34 2.63
C LEU A 176 -7.34 -6.63 3.53
N VAL A 177 -7.85 -5.84 4.47
CA VAL A 177 -7.04 -5.07 5.41
C VAL A 177 -7.14 -5.68 6.80
N SER A 178 -5.99 -6.07 7.37
CA SER A 178 -5.93 -6.69 8.71
C SER A 178 -4.87 -6.04 9.58
N GLN A 179 -5.26 -5.12 10.45
CA GLN A 179 -4.33 -4.46 11.39
C GLN A 179 -3.76 -5.39 12.47
N THR A 180 -4.30 -6.60 12.60
CA THR A 180 -3.82 -7.64 13.52
C THR A 180 -2.73 -8.51 12.91
N ALA A 181 -2.56 -8.50 11.59
CA ALA A 181 -1.49 -9.23 10.93
C ALA A 181 -0.16 -8.50 11.14
N SER A 182 0.92 -9.22 11.44
CA SER A 182 2.23 -8.58 11.63
C SER A 182 2.87 -8.12 10.32
N SER A 183 2.40 -8.60 9.18
CA SER A 183 2.90 -8.27 7.85
C SER A 183 1.81 -8.35 6.77
N VAL A 184 2.00 -7.65 5.66
CA VAL A 184 1.24 -7.84 4.42
C VAL A 184 1.55 -9.21 3.81
N SER A 185 2.78 -9.70 3.96
CA SER A 185 3.17 -11.05 3.53
C SER A 185 2.36 -12.17 4.18
N GLU A 186 1.97 -12.06 5.46
CA GLU A 186 1.03 -13.00 6.10
C GLU A 186 -0.32 -13.04 5.37
N ILE A 187 -0.86 -11.86 5.07
CA ILE A 187 -2.15 -11.72 4.40
C ILE A 187 -2.10 -12.31 3.00
N VAL A 188 -1.05 -11.99 2.23
CA VAL A 188 -0.85 -12.54 0.88
C VAL A 188 -0.60 -14.05 0.91
N SER A 189 0.16 -14.56 1.89
CA SER A 189 0.38 -16.00 2.05
C SER A 189 -0.93 -16.76 2.24
N GLN A 190 -1.80 -16.25 3.12
CA GLN A 190 -3.12 -16.84 3.33
C GLN A 190 -3.95 -16.78 2.04
N MET A 191 -3.98 -15.63 1.35
CA MET A 191 -4.72 -15.47 0.10
C MET A 191 -4.23 -16.43 -1.00
N LEU A 192 -2.91 -16.60 -1.18
CA LEU A 192 -2.34 -17.51 -2.16
C LEU A 192 -2.73 -18.97 -1.85
N SER A 193 -2.64 -19.37 -0.58
CA SER A 193 -3.08 -20.69 -0.13
C SER A 193 -4.57 -20.90 -0.38
N ASP A 194 -5.38 -19.88 -0.09
CA ASP A 194 -6.83 -19.86 -0.27
C ASP A 194 -7.25 -19.90 -1.75
N LEU A 195 -6.37 -19.48 -2.67
CA LEU A 195 -6.52 -19.60 -4.12
C LEU A 195 -6.08 -20.98 -4.65
N GLY A 196 -5.36 -21.77 -3.85
CA GLY A 196 -4.80 -23.06 -4.25
C GLY A 196 -3.47 -22.94 -5.00
N VAL A 197 -2.73 -21.84 -4.82
CA VAL A 197 -1.38 -21.67 -5.36
C VAL A 197 -0.41 -22.57 -4.61
N ASP A 198 0.47 -23.26 -5.35
CA ASP A 198 1.58 -23.95 -4.73
C ASP A 198 2.68 -22.95 -4.41
N ILE A 199 2.76 -22.53 -3.14
CA ILE A 199 3.84 -21.66 -2.66
C ILE A 199 5.16 -22.42 -2.81
N ASP A 200 5.90 -22.18 -3.88
CA ASP A 200 7.21 -22.80 -4.13
C ASP A 200 8.32 -22.09 -3.33
N ILE A 201 9.58 -22.46 -3.57
CA ILE A 201 10.72 -21.88 -2.85
C ILE A 201 10.89 -20.37 -3.12
N ASP A 202 10.58 -19.88 -4.32
CA ASP A 202 10.76 -18.49 -4.70
C ASP A 202 9.67 -17.61 -4.07
N ILE A 203 8.42 -18.07 -4.11
CA ILE A 203 7.30 -17.43 -3.42
C ILE A 203 7.55 -17.46 -1.91
N ALA A 204 7.94 -18.61 -1.36
CA ALA A 204 8.22 -18.79 0.05
C ALA A 204 9.36 -17.88 0.53
N GLN A 205 10.42 -17.71 -0.28
CA GLN A 205 11.55 -16.85 0.07
C GLN A 205 11.14 -15.37 0.12
N ASN A 206 10.35 -14.90 -0.85
CA ASN A 206 9.81 -13.53 -0.82
C ASN A 206 8.94 -13.31 0.43
N LEU A 207 7.95 -14.17 0.67
CA LEU A 207 7.07 -14.07 1.84
C LEU A 207 7.85 -14.12 3.16
N LEU A 208 8.85 -15.00 3.27
CA LEU A 208 9.73 -15.08 4.44
C LEU A 208 10.53 -13.78 4.65
N ASN A 209 11.06 -13.18 3.58
CA ASN A 209 11.80 -11.92 3.66
C ASN A 209 10.89 -10.77 4.15
N GLY A 210 9.66 -10.69 3.64
CA GLY A 210 8.69 -9.68 4.07
C GLY A 210 8.29 -9.84 5.54
N ILE A 211 7.98 -11.07 5.98
CA ILE A 211 7.68 -11.36 7.39
C ILE A 211 8.86 -10.99 8.29
N ASN A 212 10.10 -11.37 7.92
CA ASN A 212 11.27 -11.04 8.73
C ASN A 212 11.47 -9.54 8.91
N GLU A 213 11.24 -8.74 7.85
CA GLU A 213 11.40 -7.28 7.94
C GLU A 213 10.31 -6.64 8.80
N ALA A 214 9.04 -6.93 8.50
CA ALA A 214 7.91 -6.34 9.23
C ALA A 214 7.87 -6.73 10.72
N THR A 215 8.41 -7.89 11.07
CA THR A 215 8.48 -8.38 12.46
C THR A 215 9.76 -8.01 13.19
N GLU A 216 10.68 -7.25 12.56
CA GLU A 216 12.02 -6.97 13.10
C GLU A 216 12.73 -8.28 13.53
N ASN A 217 12.73 -9.26 12.63
CA ASN A 217 13.26 -10.60 12.88
C ASN A 217 12.58 -11.29 14.08
N PHE A 218 11.25 -11.20 14.15
CA PHE A 218 10.37 -11.71 15.23
C PHE A 218 10.57 -11.06 16.61
N GLN A 219 11.26 -9.93 16.69
CA GLN A 219 11.44 -9.19 17.95
C GLN A 219 10.29 -8.23 18.23
N ASN A 220 9.52 -7.84 17.20
CA ASN A 220 8.39 -6.96 17.35
C ASN A 220 7.29 -7.64 18.21
N PRO A 221 6.81 -7.03 19.30
CA PRO A 221 5.79 -7.63 20.17
C PRO A 221 4.42 -7.81 19.50
N LYS A 222 4.20 -7.18 18.33
CA LYS A 222 2.99 -7.39 17.51
C LYS A 222 3.08 -8.62 16.60
N THR A 223 4.23 -9.32 16.58
CA THR A 223 4.43 -10.54 15.80
C THR A 223 3.38 -11.59 16.16
N THR A 224 2.67 -12.11 15.15
CA THR A 224 1.59 -13.07 15.38
C THR A 224 2.11 -14.50 15.45
N PRO A 225 1.38 -15.44 16.09
CA PRO A 225 1.66 -16.86 15.97
C PRO A 225 1.61 -17.38 14.53
N VAL A 226 0.81 -16.73 13.67
CA VAL A 226 0.68 -17.09 12.25
C VAL A 226 2.00 -16.84 11.52
N ALA A 227 2.70 -15.74 11.81
CA ALA A 227 4.01 -15.45 11.24
C ALA A 227 5.02 -16.58 11.49
N PHE A 228 5.09 -17.10 12.73
CA PHE A 228 5.96 -18.23 13.08
C PHE A 228 5.58 -19.52 12.34
N ALA A 229 4.28 -19.82 12.24
CA ALA A 229 3.80 -21.00 11.54
C ALA A 229 4.15 -20.96 10.04
N LEU A 230 3.85 -19.83 9.38
CA LEU A 230 4.16 -19.62 7.98
C LEU A 230 5.65 -19.73 7.68
N VAL A 231 6.50 -19.09 8.49
CA VAL A 231 7.95 -19.12 8.28
C VAL A 231 8.50 -20.54 8.46
N GLY A 232 7.98 -21.31 9.43
CA GLY A 232 8.30 -22.72 9.58
C GLY A 232 7.97 -23.51 8.31
N ASP A 233 6.81 -23.27 7.70
CA ASP A 233 6.41 -23.94 6.46
C ASP A 233 7.22 -23.47 5.24
N PHE A 234 7.54 -22.18 5.14
CA PHE A 234 8.42 -21.65 4.09
C PHE A 234 9.83 -22.25 4.17
N MET A 235 10.37 -22.41 5.38
CA MET A 235 11.68 -23.03 5.58
C MET A 235 11.70 -24.51 5.18
N LYS A 236 10.62 -25.26 5.46
CA LYS A 236 10.45 -26.64 4.95
C LYS A 236 10.48 -26.70 3.42
N LYS A 237 9.95 -25.67 2.76
CA LYS A 237 9.94 -25.53 1.30
C LYS A 237 11.27 -25.04 0.72
N GLY A 238 12.27 -24.78 1.56
CA GLY A 238 13.61 -24.43 1.12
C GLY A 238 13.98 -22.97 1.32
N ALA A 239 13.03 -22.11 1.73
CA ALA A 239 13.36 -20.73 2.07
C ALA A 239 14.37 -20.67 3.22
N ARG A 240 15.19 -19.63 3.23
CA ARG A 240 16.27 -19.45 4.21
C ARG A 240 16.18 -18.05 4.80
N ARG A 241 16.36 -17.96 6.12
CA ARG A 241 16.58 -16.68 6.79
C ARG A 241 17.97 -16.18 6.42
N VAL A 242 18.05 -14.97 5.88
CA VAL A 242 19.33 -14.32 5.61
C VAL A 242 19.73 -13.56 6.87
N VAL A 243 20.79 -14.03 7.54
CA VAL A 243 21.40 -13.31 8.65
C VAL A 243 22.33 -12.23 8.05
N PRO A 244 22.22 -10.95 8.43
CA PRO A 244 23.15 -9.92 7.96
C PRO A 244 24.59 -10.33 8.24
N ALA A 245 25.49 -10.09 7.28
CA ALA A 245 26.90 -10.53 7.32
C ALA A 245 27.69 -10.06 8.55
N ALA A 246 27.21 -9.05 9.28
CA ALA A 246 27.83 -8.57 10.51
C ALA A 246 27.83 -9.62 11.64
N GLU A 247 26.78 -10.44 11.74
CA GLU A 247 26.67 -11.49 12.78
C GLU A 247 27.38 -12.80 12.38
N GLN A 248 27.51 -13.06 11.07
CA GLN A 248 28.25 -14.23 10.57
C GLN A 248 29.76 -14.17 10.85
N ASN A 249 30.30 -12.97 11.05
CA ASN A 249 31.71 -12.78 11.39
C ASN A 249 32.02 -13.02 12.88
N GLU A 250 31.06 -12.82 13.80
CA GLU A 250 31.30 -13.08 15.23
C GLU A 250 31.38 -14.58 15.56
N GLU A 251 30.57 -15.42 14.90
CA GLU A 251 30.65 -16.89 15.04
C GLU A 251 31.95 -17.46 14.45
N ARG A 252 32.47 -16.86 13.37
CA ARG A 252 33.78 -17.23 12.79
C ARG A 252 34.95 -16.82 13.66
N VAL A 253 34.85 -15.74 14.43
CA VAL A 253 35.93 -15.30 15.33
C VAL A 253 35.96 -16.13 16.62
N SER A 254 34.81 -16.57 17.14
CA SER A 254 34.77 -17.48 18.30
C SER A 254 35.30 -18.88 18.00
N SER A 255 35.15 -19.36 16.77
CA SER A 255 35.64 -20.68 16.33
C SER A 255 37.13 -20.72 15.94
N LEU A 256 37.81 -19.56 15.93
CA LEU A 256 39.24 -19.43 15.63
C LEU A 256 40.11 -19.26 16.90
N MET A 257 39.52 -19.30 18.09
CA MET A 257 40.26 -19.31 19.35
C MET A 257 40.71 -20.74 19.66
N PRO A 258 42.03 -21.04 19.74
CA PRO A 258 42.49 -22.36 20.13
C PRO A 258 42.06 -22.66 21.57
N GLU A 259 41.32 -23.75 21.77
CA GLU A 259 41.26 -24.42 23.07
C GLU A 259 42.67 -24.87 23.44
N GLN A 260 43.39 -24.09 24.26
CA GLN A 260 44.46 -24.58 25.12
C GLN A 260 44.97 -23.46 26.02
N MET A 261 44.56 -23.47 27.30
CA MET A 261 45.47 -23.50 28.46
C MET A 261 44.66 -23.90 29.72
N PHE A 262 44.17 -25.14 29.76
CA PHE A 262 43.93 -25.83 31.03
C PHE A 262 45.13 -26.75 31.26
N SER A 263 46.18 -26.23 31.90
CA SER A 263 47.28 -27.06 32.42
C SER A 263 46.97 -27.46 33.87
N GLN A 264 47.06 -28.77 34.12
CA GLN A 264 46.83 -29.50 35.37
C GLN A 264 47.68 -29.04 36.59
N PRO A 265 47.33 -29.47 37.83
CA PRO A 265 47.78 -28.83 39.06
C PRO A 265 49.19 -29.30 39.49
N MET A 266 50.07 -28.34 39.79
CA MET A 266 51.33 -28.61 40.50
C MET A 266 51.11 -28.62 42.01
N ALA A 267 51.37 -29.78 42.62
CA ALA A 267 51.55 -29.93 44.05
C ALA A 267 52.85 -29.24 44.48
N GLY A 268 52.79 -28.35 45.49
CA GLY A 268 53.99 -27.68 46.01
C GLY A 268 53.69 -26.70 47.15
N GLN A 269 53.77 -27.21 48.38
CA GLN A 269 54.10 -26.52 49.64
C GLN A 269 53.39 -25.18 49.95
N ARG A 270 52.31 -25.27 50.74
CA ARG A 270 51.81 -24.17 51.56
C ARG A 270 52.54 -24.18 52.91
N SER A 271 53.21 -23.08 53.24
CA SER A 271 53.45 -22.68 54.63
C SER A 271 52.32 -21.72 55.05
N PRO A 272 51.64 -21.95 56.18
CA PRO A 272 50.50 -21.13 56.58
C PRO A 272 50.95 -19.87 57.33
N MET A 273 50.54 -18.69 56.83
CA MET A 273 50.52 -17.48 57.65
C MET A 273 49.33 -17.57 58.61
N ARG A 274 49.67 -17.49 59.89
CA ARG A 274 48.79 -17.60 61.06
C ARG A 274 48.07 -16.28 61.26
N ASN A 275 46.74 -16.26 61.12
CA ASN A 275 45.92 -15.17 61.65
C ASN A 275 45.36 -15.62 63.02
N PRO A 276 45.67 -14.92 64.12
CA PRO A 276 45.15 -15.26 65.44
C PRO A 276 43.71 -14.76 65.60
N PHE A 277 43.01 -15.30 66.60
CA PHE A 277 41.61 -15.02 66.98
C PHE A 277 40.55 -15.90 66.32
N LEU A 278 40.59 -17.18 66.72
CA LEU A 278 39.38 -17.98 66.91
C LEU A 278 39.09 -18.05 68.41
N ASN A 279 37.89 -17.66 68.82
CA ASN A 279 37.19 -18.07 70.05
C ASN A 279 35.87 -17.28 70.06
N GLN A 280 34.65 -17.81 70.21
CA GLN A 280 34.11 -19.12 70.57
C GLN A 280 32.71 -19.20 69.94
N MET A 281 32.25 -20.40 69.55
CA MET A 281 30.82 -20.66 69.33
C MET A 281 30.19 -21.22 70.60
N PRO A 282 28.89 -20.98 70.83
CA PRO A 282 28.05 -22.08 71.28
C PRO A 282 26.81 -22.29 70.40
N ALA A 283 26.57 -23.59 70.15
CA ALA A 283 25.35 -24.38 69.93
C ALA A 283 24.03 -23.74 69.42
N ALA A 284 23.42 -24.48 68.49
CA ALA A 284 22.11 -24.25 67.91
C ALA A 284 20.93 -24.57 68.85
N THR A 285 19.83 -23.82 68.67
CA THR A 285 18.46 -24.19 69.07
C THR A 285 17.48 -23.78 67.96
N PRO A 286 16.39 -24.52 67.71
CA PRO A 286 15.47 -24.31 66.58
C PRO A 286 14.18 -23.53 66.95
N MET A 287 13.37 -23.20 65.92
CA MET A 287 12.08 -22.46 65.90
C MET A 287 12.23 -20.94 65.78
N SER A 288 11.47 -20.19 64.97
CA SER A 288 10.04 -20.30 64.63
C SER A 288 9.74 -19.56 63.30
N GLN A 289 8.65 -19.93 62.61
CA GLN A 289 8.11 -19.22 61.44
C GLN A 289 7.70 -17.77 61.78
N PRO A 290 7.73 -16.82 60.82
CA PRO A 290 6.91 -15.61 60.87
C PRO A 290 5.65 -15.71 59.98
N PRO A 291 4.58 -14.96 60.33
CA PRO A 291 3.23 -15.12 59.78
C PRO A 291 2.99 -14.31 58.48
N MET A 292 1.98 -14.72 57.73
CA MET A 292 1.29 -13.84 56.77
C MET A 292 0.34 -12.89 57.51
N SER A 293 0.43 -11.58 57.22
CA SER A 293 -0.74 -10.76 56.80
C SER A 293 -0.42 -9.26 56.62
N GLN A 294 -0.73 -8.77 55.40
CA GLN A 294 -1.34 -7.49 55.01
C GLN A 294 -0.71 -6.13 55.41
N ALA A 295 -0.28 -5.35 54.40
CA ALA A 295 -0.90 -4.07 54.01
C ALA A 295 -0.12 -3.39 52.86
N GLN A 296 -0.86 -2.78 51.94
CA GLN A 296 -0.39 -2.04 50.76
C GLN A 296 0.39 -0.77 51.15
N GLN A 297 1.50 -0.48 50.46
CA GLN A 297 1.94 0.88 50.11
C GLN A 297 2.79 0.88 48.81
N PRO A 298 2.81 1.98 48.05
CA PRO A 298 3.26 2.03 46.65
C PRO A 298 4.77 2.24 46.50
N TYR A 299 5.31 1.77 45.37
CA TYR A 299 6.68 2.03 44.94
C TYR A 299 6.97 3.55 44.80
N PRO A 300 8.20 4.01 45.13
CA PRO A 300 8.60 5.40 44.92
C PRO A 300 8.70 5.74 43.43
N ARG A 301 8.06 6.85 43.02
CA ARG A 301 8.25 7.46 41.70
C ARG A 301 9.68 7.97 41.57
N MET A 302 10.36 7.57 40.50
CA MET A 302 11.56 8.26 40.03
C MET A 302 11.24 9.70 39.61
N PRO A 303 12.12 10.69 39.86
CA PRO A 303 11.93 12.04 39.37
C PRO A 303 12.07 12.07 37.84
N GLN A 304 10.99 12.45 37.15
CA GLN A 304 10.99 12.77 35.73
C GLN A 304 11.81 14.04 35.50
N GLN A 305 12.83 13.98 34.65
CA GLN A 305 13.45 15.20 34.14
C GLN A 305 12.48 15.95 33.21
N PRO A 306 12.42 17.29 33.24
CA PRO A 306 11.59 18.03 32.30
C PRO A 306 12.27 18.06 30.92
N TYR A 307 11.57 17.55 29.90
CA TYR A 307 11.93 17.78 28.50
C TYR A 307 11.87 19.30 28.19
N PRO A 308 12.84 19.87 27.45
CA PRO A 308 12.75 21.24 26.99
C PRO A 308 11.64 21.39 25.94
N ARG A 309 10.80 22.42 26.11
CA ARG A 309 9.75 22.78 25.14
C ARG A 309 10.37 23.24 23.80
N PRO A 310 9.80 22.86 22.64
CA PRO A 310 10.13 23.52 21.38
C PRO A 310 9.73 25.00 21.44
N GLN A 311 10.68 25.90 21.17
CA GLN A 311 10.39 27.32 20.97
C GLN A 311 9.57 27.50 19.70
N VAL A 312 8.36 28.01 19.84
CA VAL A 312 7.54 28.47 18.73
C VAL A 312 8.19 29.74 18.17
N ARG A 313 8.69 29.67 16.94
CA ARG A 313 9.10 30.88 16.19
C ARG A 313 7.87 31.77 15.97
N PRO A 314 7.95 33.09 16.19
CA PRO A 314 6.88 34.00 15.79
C PRO A 314 6.76 34.00 14.26
N GLN A 315 5.55 33.84 13.74
CA GLN A 315 5.24 34.11 12.34
C GLN A 315 5.47 35.61 12.03
N PRO A 316 6.03 35.97 10.87
CA PRO A 316 6.06 37.36 10.43
C PRO A 316 4.63 37.85 10.17
N ARG A 317 4.29 39.03 10.70
CA ARG A 317 3.02 39.71 10.41
C ARG A 317 2.94 40.07 8.91
N PRO A 318 1.75 40.05 8.28
CA PRO A 318 1.57 40.65 6.97
C PRO A 318 1.85 42.16 7.06
N MET A 319 2.69 42.67 6.17
CA MET A 319 2.84 44.12 5.96
C MET A 319 1.51 44.69 5.46
N GLN A 320 0.98 45.67 6.19
CA GLN A 320 -0.09 46.54 5.71
C GLN A 320 0.46 47.39 4.56
N GLN A 321 -0.14 47.30 3.38
CA GLN A 321 0.10 48.26 2.31
C GLN A 321 -0.51 49.62 2.68
N PRO A 322 0.17 50.75 2.38
CA PRO A 322 -0.41 52.08 2.57
C PRO A 322 -1.59 52.29 1.62
N GLY A 323 -2.64 52.92 2.14
CA GLY A 323 -3.86 53.22 1.40
C GLY A 323 -3.60 54.05 0.14
N MET A 324 -4.25 53.64 -0.95
CA MET A 324 -4.52 54.51 -2.08
C MET A 324 -5.99 54.90 -2.07
N THR A 325 -6.17 56.18 -2.32
CA THR A 325 -7.38 56.99 -2.31
C THR A 325 -8.50 56.43 -3.19
N SER A 326 -9.71 56.46 -2.65
CA SER A 326 -10.97 56.24 -3.35
C SER A 326 -11.24 57.33 -4.40
N GLY A 327 -11.12 56.97 -5.68
CA GLY A 327 -11.74 57.66 -6.81
C GLY A 327 -12.88 56.80 -7.33
N GLY A 328 -14.11 57.32 -7.28
CA GLY A 328 -15.30 56.57 -7.67
C GLY A 328 -15.40 56.33 -9.17
N GLN A 329 -15.93 55.17 -9.54
CA GLN A 329 -16.72 54.97 -10.75
C GLN A 329 -17.62 53.75 -10.55
N GLN A 330 -18.91 53.95 -10.79
CA GLN A 330 -20.01 53.01 -10.61
C GLN A 330 -19.94 51.90 -11.66
N MET A 331 -20.09 50.64 -11.25
CA MET A 331 -20.44 49.54 -12.16
C MET A 331 -21.98 49.37 -12.20
N PRO A 332 -22.57 49.06 -13.37
CA PRO A 332 -23.99 48.81 -13.50
C PRO A 332 -24.40 47.47 -12.84
N PRO A 333 -25.65 47.33 -12.36
CA PRO A 333 -26.10 46.13 -11.67
C PRO A 333 -26.27 44.93 -12.63
N MET A 334 -25.85 43.75 -12.18
CA MET A 334 -26.13 42.48 -12.88
C MET A 334 -27.63 42.11 -12.77
N PRO A 335 -28.19 41.40 -13.77
CA PRO A 335 -29.57 40.92 -13.71
C PRO A 335 -29.75 39.88 -12.59
N GLN A 336 -30.81 40.03 -11.79
CA GLN A 336 -31.21 39.06 -10.78
C GLN A 336 -31.79 37.81 -11.46
N MET A 337 -31.28 36.62 -11.11
CA MET A 337 -31.95 35.36 -11.44
C MET A 337 -33.17 35.16 -10.51
N PRO A 338 -34.29 34.60 -11.00
CA PRO A 338 -35.44 34.29 -10.17
C PRO A 338 -35.12 33.17 -9.15
N PRO A 339 -35.77 33.18 -7.97
CA PRO A 339 -35.50 32.20 -6.92
C PRO A 339 -35.95 30.79 -7.31
N ILE A 340 -35.08 29.81 -7.04
CA ILE A 340 -35.41 28.37 -7.10
C ILE A 340 -36.35 28.05 -5.92
N PRO A 341 -37.47 27.34 -6.13
CA PRO A 341 -38.35 26.93 -5.03
C PRO A 341 -37.63 25.98 -4.08
N GLN A 342 -37.50 26.37 -2.81
CA GLN A 342 -37.09 25.47 -1.72
C GLN A 342 -38.24 24.49 -1.43
N GLN A 343 -38.01 23.19 -1.65
CA GLN A 343 -38.87 22.16 -1.06
C GLN A 343 -38.55 22.05 0.43
N THR A 344 -39.58 22.29 1.24
CA THR A 344 -39.62 22.18 2.68
C THR A 344 -39.33 20.75 3.14
N GLN A 345 -38.26 20.57 3.93
CA GLN A 345 -38.10 19.38 4.77
C GLN A 345 -39.09 19.46 5.94
N GLN A 346 -40.08 18.57 5.95
CA GLN A 346 -40.84 18.24 7.15
C GLN A 346 -40.38 16.88 7.68
N ASN A 347 -39.74 16.92 8.84
CA ASN A 347 -39.56 15.75 9.69
C ASN A 347 -40.92 15.28 10.20
N GLN A 348 -41.22 13.98 10.07
CA GLN A 348 -42.01 13.27 11.07
C GLN A 348 -41.78 11.76 11.01
N ALA A 349 -41.55 11.21 12.20
CA ALA A 349 -41.43 9.80 12.51
C ALA A 349 -42.76 9.08 12.28
N GLY A 350 -42.70 7.85 11.75
CA GLY A 350 -43.85 6.96 11.63
C GLY A 350 -43.40 5.55 11.29
N ILE A 351 -43.42 4.67 12.29
CA ILE A 351 -43.29 3.22 12.14
C ILE A 351 -44.56 2.71 11.48
N GLN A 352 -44.48 2.08 10.31
CA GLN A 352 -45.57 1.24 9.78
C GLN A 352 -45.04 -0.04 9.15
N GLN A 353 -45.61 -1.15 9.64
CA GLN A 353 -45.40 -2.53 9.23
C GLN A 353 -46.05 -2.79 7.87
N TYR A 354 -45.38 -3.59 7.02
CA TYR A 354 -45.97 -4.14 5.80
C TYR A 354 -46.56 -5.54 6.07
N PRO A 355 -47.81 -5.83 5.64
CA PRO A 355 -48.33 -7.18 5.63
C PRO A 355 -47.84 -7.96 4.40
N GLN A 356 -47.40 -9.20 4.65
CA GLN A 356 -47.13 -10.24 3.65
C GLN A 356 -48.45 -10.81 3.10
N GLN A 357 -48.60 -10.90 1.77
CA GLN A 357 -49.63 -11.72 1.09
C GLN A 357 -49.22 -12.02 -0.38
N PRO A 358 -49.77 -13.05 -1.05
CA PRO A 358 -49.02 -14.24 -1.47
C PRO A 358 -48.65 -14.30 -2.96
N GLN A 359 -47.74 -15.23 -3.29
CA GLN A 359 -47.35 -15.61 -4.65
C GLN A 359 -48.54 -16.12 -5.48
N GLN A 360 -48.78 -15.50 -6.64
CA GLN A 360 -49.45 -16.11 -7.80
C GLN A 360 -48.88 -15.58 -9.12
N GLN A 361 -48.73 -16.50 -10.06
CA GLN A 361 -48.12 -16.37 -11.39
C GLN A 361 -48.93 -15.48 -12.33
N VAL A 362 -48.27 -14.58 -13.08
CA VAL A 362 -48.80 -14.08 -14.37
C VAL A 362 -47.69 -13.90 -15.40
N GLN A 363 -48.02 -14.45 -16.57
CA GLN A 363 -47.46 -14.44 -17.92
C GLN A 363 -46.52 -13.31 -18.37
N SER A 364 -45.58 -13.75 -19.21
CA SER A 364 -44.71 -13.01 -20.13
C SER A 364 -45.42 -11.95 -20.97
N GLN A 365 -44.95 -10.70 -20.86
CA GLN A 365 -45.05 -9.70 -21.93
C GLN A 365 -43.63 -9.19 -22.25
N GLN A 366 -43.26 -9.32 -23.52
CA GLN A 366 -42.00 -8.84 -24.10
C GLN A 366 -41.93 -7.31 -24.02
N SER A 367 -40.95 -6.77 -23.30
CA SER A 367 -40.54 -5.37 -23.43
C SER A 367 -39.49 -5.30 -24.54
N GLN A 368 -39.83 -4.64 -25.64
CA GLN A 368 -38.90 -4.35 -26.75
C GLN A 368 -37.73 -3.52 -26.23
N GLN A 369 -36.52 -4.10 -26.23
CA GLN A 369 -35.28 -3.34 -26.14
C GLN A 369 -35.14 -2.49 -27.40
N GLN A 370 -35.26 -1.17 -27.27
CA GLN A 370 -34.85 -0.24 -28.32
C GLN A 370 -33.34 -0.39 -28.50
N LYS A 371 -32.93 -0.99 -29.62
CA LYS A 371 -31.55 -0.94 -30.08
C LYS A 371 -31.20 0.53 -30.38
N PRO A 372 -30.02 1.02 -30.00
CA PRO A 372 -29.57 2.34 -30.43
C PRO A 372 -29.54 2.39 -31.97
N PRO A 373 -29.84 3.54 -32.59
CA PRO A 373 -29.83 3.68 -34.05
C PRO A 373 -28.49 3.23 -34.64
N SER A 374 -28.53 2.55 -35.78
CA SER A 374 -27.38 1.95 -36.47
C SER A 374 -26.31 2.94 -36.94
N ASP A 375 -26.50 4.24 -36.71
CA ASP A 375 -25.65 5.34 -37.17
C ASP A 375 -24.88 6.06 -36.04
N TRP A 376 -24.80 5.45 -34.85
CA TRP A 376 -24.05 6.00 -33.72
C TRP A 376 -22.51 5.92 -33.92
N LEU A 377 -22.03 5.04 -34.81
CA LEU A 377 -20.61 4.76 -35.03
C LEU A 377 -20.06 5.21 -36.40
N THR A 378 -20.82 5.98 -37.18
CA THR A 378 -20.34 6.47 -38.48
C THR A 378 -19.60 7.81 -38.32
N PRO A 379 -18.34 7.93 -38.79
CA PRO A 379 -17.61 9.19 -38.74
C PRO A 379 -18.28 10.23 -39.66
N LYS A 380 -18.66 11.38 -39.08
CA LYS A 380 -19.23 12.49 -39.85
C LYS A 380 -18.11 13.20 -40.64
N VAL A 381 -17.99 12.86 -41.92
CA VAL A 381 -17.13 13.59 -42.86
C VAL A 381 -17.84 14.89 -43.26
N TYR A 382 -17.42 16.02 -42.70
CA TYR A 382 -17.88 17.33 -43.14
C TYR A 382 -17.05 17.75 -44.36
N LYS A 383 -17.61 17.62 -45.57
CA LYS A 383 -17.04 18.26 -46.77
C LYS A 383 -17.38 19.74 -46.70
N GLY A 384 -16.38 20.58 -46.47
CA GLY A 384 -16.52 22.02 -46.62
C GLY A 384 -16.83 22.37 -48.07
N SER A 385 -17.93 23.09 -48.29
CA SER A 385 -18.24 23.73 -49.55
C SER A 385 -17.28 24.89 -49.77
N SER A 386 -16.27 24.70 -50.62
CA SER A 386 -15.46 25.81 -51.13
C SER A 386 -16.25 26.48 -52.25
N ASN A 387 -16.83 27.66 -51.99
CA ASN A 387 -17.10 28.63 -53.04
C ASN A 387 -15.88 29.54 -53.16
N VAL A 388 -15.14 29.39 -54.26
CA VAL A 388 -14.28 30.43 -54.83
C VAL A 388 -14.63 30.53 -56.31
#